data_AF-A0A817BJ07-F1
#
_entry.id   AF-A0A817BJ07-F1
#
_cell.length_a   1.000
_cell.length_b   1.000
_cell.length_c   1.000
_cell.angle_alpha   90.00
_cell.angle_beta   90.00
_cell.angle_gamma   90.00
#
_symmetry.space_group_name_H-M   'P 1'
#
loop_
_entity.id
_entity.type
_entity.pdbx_description
1 polymer ?
#
loop_
_entity_poly.entity_id
_entity_poly.type
_entity_poly.pdbx_seq_one_letter_code
_entity_poly.pdbx_strand_id
1 'polypeptide(L)'
;MILFIVKILFLHIICSRTQDITNIRYDSLLSAQCKARCLYEYRNYQQQQQRTLSSMLINRKTKRLLTTNVLRLPWRSIWERCPRLITCSSCLLPCDLDPPLLLSNKQSCQAICSALKIVECEQSCIFIQSLYQQQANCLTGNCHLCSSSNDCSKKIPQPYNVTAIERKSRRTVRLKWNSHHMINMEPIFYVIEAQWILPQTDVNQYELVSKWGFVKEEVSHAKAIIRNIQRDNRWYKFRVAAVTRYGYSPFSISTKPFRLTNQSHTLSSMIDPPRNFSIKEYQLNSNTMNITLIWLKPDFPVHGYQVW
;
A
#
# COMPACT_ATOMS: atom_id res chain seq x y z
N MET A 1 -44.05 -23.76 -25.95
CA MET A 1 -43.84 -22.54 -25.16
C MET A 1 -44.01 -22.91 -23.69
N ILE A 2 -42.91 -23.25 -23.01
CA ILE A 2 -42.94 -23.80 -21.64
C ILE A 2 -42.49 -22.69 -20.69
N LEU A 3 -43.39 -22.29 -19.79
CA LEU A 3 -43.17 -21.28 -18.76
C LEU A 3 -42.33 -21.91 -17.63
N PHE A 4 -41.12 -21.41 -17.39
CA PHE A 4 -40.35 -21.73 -16.19
C PHE A 4 -40.71 -20.75 -15.07
N ILE A 5 -41.36 -21.24 -14.02
CA ILE A 5 -41.60 -20.46 -12.80
C ILE A 5 -40.40 -20.68 -11.87
N VAL A 6 -39.54 -19.66 -11.78
CA VAL A 6 -38.42 -19.63 -10.81
C VAL A 6 -38.94 -19.00 -9.52
N LYS A 7 -39.16 -19.82 -8.49
CA LYS A 7 -39.43 -19.33 -7.12
C LYS A 7 -38.11 -18.94 -6.47
N ILE A 8 -37.85 -17.64 -6.34
CA ILE A 8 -36.72 -17.09 -5.58
C ILE A 8 -37.15 -16.99 -4.11
N LEU A 9 -36.65 -17.92 -3.29
CA LEU A 9 -36.76 -17.82 -1.83
C LEU A 9 -35.69 -16.86 -1.31
N PHE A 10 -36.11 -15.67 -0.86
CA PHE A 10 -35.27 -14.76 -0.10
C PHE A 10 -35.08 -15.31 1.32
N LEU A 11 -33.94 -15.96 1.57
CA LEU A 11 -33.48 -16.19 2.94
C LEU A 11 -32.90 -14.87 3.47
N HIS A 12 -33.63 -14.24 4.39
CA HIS A 12 -33.13 -13.18 5.26
C HIS A 12 -32.02 -13.75 6.15
N ILE A 13 -30.76 -13.56 5.78
CA ILE A 13 -29.63 -13.83 6.66
C ILE A 13 -29.45 -12.62 7.58
N ILE A 14 -29.82 -12.83 8.84
CA ILE A 14 -29.60 -11.92 9.95
C ILE A 14 -28.08 -11.76 10.13
N CYS A 15 -27.63 -10.51 10.01
CA CYS A 15 -26.25 -10.08 10.17
C CYS A 15 -25.80 -10.32 11.63
N SER A 16 -24.96 -11.33 11.86
CA SER A 16 -24.18 -11.41 13.09
C SER A 16 -22.82 -10.75 12.84
N ARG A 17 -22.63 -9.64 13.56
CA ARG A 17 -21.44 -8.80 13.60
C ARG A 17 -20.31 -9.58 14.29
N THR A 18 -19.62 -10.44 13.56
CA THR A 18 -18.29 -10.87 13.97
C THR A 18 -17.31 -9.78 13.60
N GLN A 19 -16.69 -9.17 14.63
CA GLN A 19 -15.53 -8.33 14.45
C GLN A 19 -14.45 -9.15 13.74
N ASP A 20 -14.20 -8.87 12.46
CA ASP A 20 -13.06 -9.39 11.73
C ASP A 20 -11.77 -8.84 12.35
N ILE A 21 -11.25 -9.57 13.33
CA ILE A 21 -9.95 -9.38 14.00
C ILE A 21 -8.81 -10.03 13.19
N THR A 22 -9.05 -10.56 11.99
CA THR A 22 -8.05 -11.34 11.22
C THR A 22 -7.77 -10.81 9.82
N ASN A 23 -7.35 -9.56 9.70
CA ASN A 23 -6.54 -9.16 8.56
C ASN A 23 -5.56 -8.10 9.02
N ILE A 24 -4.36 -8.57 9.42
CA ILE A 24 -3.23 -7.71 9.76
C ILE A 24 -2.83 -7.03 8.47
N ARG A 25 -3.48 -5.89 8.23
CA ARG A 25 -3.22 -5.00 7.12
C ARG A 25 -1.73 -4.68 7.19
N TYR A 26 -1.01 -4.99 6.12
CA TYR A 26 0.30 -4.44 5.86
C TYR A 26 0.26 -2.94 6.18
N ASP A 27 0.80 -2.53 7.32
CA ASP A 27 0.82 -1.12 7.67
C ASP A 27 1.91 -0.51 6.80
N SER A 28 1.48 -0.08 5.62
CA SER A 28 2.34 0.55 4.61
C SER A 28 3.18 1.69 5.18
N LEU A 29 2.78 2.28 6.32
CA LEU A 29 3.56 3.25 7.06
C LEU A 29 4.79 2.62 7.74
N LEU A 30 4.64 1.45 8.39
CA LEU A 30 5.77 0.75 9.03
C LEU A 30 6.76 0.22 8.00
N SER A 31 6.24 -0.33 6.89
CA SER A 31 7.09 -0.72 5.75
C SER A 31 7.88 0.48 5.22
N ALA A 32 7.21 1.61 4.96
CA ALA A 32 7.86 2.83 4.49
C ALA A 32 8.91 3.36 5.49
N GLN A 33 8.66 3.24 6.80
CA GLN A 33 9.61 3.62 7.84
C GLN A 33 10.86 2.75 7.84
N CYS A 34 10.69 1.43 7.66
CA CYS A 34 11.79 0.48 7.46
C CYS A 34 12.64 0.85 6.22
N LYS A 35 11.99 1.14 5.09
CA LYS A 35 12.67 1.58 3.86
C LYS A 35 13.41 2.90 4.02
N ALA A 36 12.83 3.86 4.75
CA ALA A 36 13.45 5.14 5.07
C ALA A 36 14.72 4.96 5.89
N ARG A 37 14.68 4.13 6.94
CA ARG A 37 15.87 3.81 7.74
C ARG A 37 16.94 3.16 6.87
N CYS A 38 16.56 2.17 6.06
CA CYS A 38 17.47 1.44 5.20
C CYS A 38 18.24 2.36 4.23
N LEU A 39 17.53 3.23 3.51
CA LEU A 39 18.16 4.19 2.61
C LEU A 39 19.11 5.15 3.34
N TYR A 40 18.72 5.60 4.53
CA TYR A 40 19.51 6.51 5.32
C TYR A 40 20.84 5.87 5.75
N GLU A 41 20.79 4.67 6.33
CA GLU A 41 21.99 3.95 6.78
C GLU A 41 22.90 3.61 5.60
N TYR A 42 22.33 3.18 4.47
CA TYR A 42 23.10 2.94 3.26
C TYR A 42 23.86 4.20 2.81
N ARG A 43 23.20 5.38 2.79
CA ARG A 43 23.88 6.62 2.44
C ARG A 43 25.05 6.88 3.40
N ASN A 44 24.82 6.78 4.71
CA ASN A 44 25.85 7.02 5.73
C ASN A 44 27.06 6.10 5.57
N TYR A 45 26.82 4.81 5.36
CA TYR A 45 27.87 3.84 5.08
C TYR A 45 28.73 4.27 3.88
N GLN A 46 28.10 4.68 2.78
CA GLN A 46 28.82 5.20 1.61
C GLN A 46 29.63 6.47 1.94
N GLN A 47 29.09 7.37 2.78
CA GLN A 47 29.84 8.56 3.20
C GLN A 47 31.08 8.19 4.01
N GLN A 48 30.95 7.21 4.92
CA GLN A 48 32.05 6.76 5.76
C GLN A 48 33.16 6.12 4.93
N GLN A 49 32.81 5.22 4.00
CA GLN A 49 33.78 4.60 3.10
C GLN A 49 34.53 5.64 2.27
N GLN A 50 33.83 6.65 1.77
CA GLN A 50 34.45 7.76 1.05
C GLN A 50 35.38 8.60 1.93
N ARG A 51 34.99 8.89 3.18
CA ARG A 51 35.85 9.62 4.12
C ARG A 51 37.14 8.84 4.37
N THR A 52 37.05 7.54 4.63
CA THR A 52 38.20 6.64 4.80
C THR A 52 39.12 6.69 3.58
N LEU A 53 38.59 6.45 2.38
CA LEU A 53 39.38 6.51 1.14
C LEU A 53 40.00 7.91 0.92
N SER A 54 39.25 8.98 1.18
CA SER A 54 39.74 10.35 1.05
C SER A 54 40.85 10.70 2.04
N SER A 55 40.88 10.05 3.21
CA SER A 55 41.92 10.24 4.23
C SER A 55 43.24 9.57 3.83
N MET A 56 43.16 8.45 3.09
CA MET A 56 44.32 7.72 2.55
C MET A 56 44.94 8.40 1.32
N LEU A 57 44.24 9.35 0.69
CA LEU A 57 44.71 10.04 -0.50
C LEU A 57 45.48 11.32 -0.16
N ILE A 58 46.74 11.37 -0.62
CA ILE A 58 47.65 12.51 -0.46
C ILE A 58 47.32 13.63 -1.48
N ASN A 59 46.84 13.27 -2.68
CA ASN A 59 46.59 14.22 -3.76
C ASN A 59 45.25 14.97 -3.59
N ARG A 60 45.34 16.31 -3.43
CA ARG A 60 44.18 17.22 -3.27
C ARG A 60 43.21 17.22 -4.46
N LYS A 61 43.67 17.03 -5.70
CA LYS A 61 42.78 16.97 -6.90
C LYS A 61 41.94 15.68 -6.88
N THR A 62 42.56 14.55 -6.62
CA THR A 62 41.88 13.24 -6.52
C THR A 62 40.91 13.21 -5.35
N LYS A 63 41.30 13.81 -4.21
CA LYS A 63 40.45 13.97 -3.03
C LYS A 63 39.18 14.77 -3.34
N ARG A 64 39.28 15.88 -4.09
CA ARG A 64 38.11 16.69 -4.51
C ARG A 64 37.17 15.92 -5.44
N LEU A 65 37.69 15.17 -6.41
CA LEU A 65 36.90 14.38 -7.36
C LEU A 65 36.10 13.23 -6.70
N LEU A 66 36.67 12.61 -5.66
CA LEU A 66 35.99 11.55 -4.89
C LEU A 66 34.89 12.12 -3.98
N THR A 67 35.08 13.31 -3.42
CA THR A 67 34.09 13.94 -2.53
C THR A 67 32.84 14.47 -3.24
N THR A 68 32.86 14.72 -4.55
CA THR A 68 31.81 15.51 -5.21
C THR A 68 30.64 14.71 -5.79
N ASN A 69 30.76 13.39 -6.02
CA ASN A 69 29.83 12.69 -6.93
C ASN A 69 28.74 11.81 -6.29
N VAL A 70 28.89 11.32 -5.05
CA VAL A 70 27.87 10.45 -4.40
C VAL A 70 27.11 11.17 -3.29
N LEU A 71 27.73 12.17 -2.65
CA LEU A 71 27.20 12.84 -1.46
C LEU A 71 26.02 13.79 -1.72
N ARG A 72 25.70 14.10 -2.99
CA ARG A 72 24.63 15.04 -3.36
C ARG A 72 23.48 14.41 -4.13
N LEU A 73 23.47 13.08 -4.31
CA LEU A 73 22.40 12.43 -5.07
C LEU A 73 21.06 12.61 -4.34
N PRO A 74 19.99 13.04 -5.03
CA PRO A 74 18.65 13.04 -4.47
C PRO A 74 18.28 11.64 -3.93
N TRP A 75 17.51 11.58 -2.84
CA TRP A 75 17.08 10.30 -2.25
C TRP A 75 16.37 9.39 -3.25
N ARG A 76 15.61 9.97 -4.17
CA ARG A 76 15.01 9.25 -5.29
C ARG A 76 16.04 8.50 -6.14
N SER A 77 17.17 9.13 -6.45
CA SER A 77 18.23 8.50 -7.25
C SER A 77 18.93 7.37 -6.49
N ILE A 78 19.00 7.47 -5.15
CA ILE A 78 19.51 6.38 -4.30
C ILE A 78 18.52 5.22 -4.31
N TRP A 79 17.23 5.51 -4.12
CA TRP A 79 16.15 4.52 -4.19
C TRP A 79 16.15 3.76 -5.52
N GLU A 80 16.27 4.46 -6.65
CA GLU A 80 16.30 3.83 -7.98
C GLU A 80 17.54 2.93 -8.22
N ARG A 81 18.64 3.16 -7.49
CA ARG A 81 19.87 2.33 -7.56
C ARG A 81 19.89 1.17 -6.56
N CYS A 82 19.18 1.32 -5.45
CA CYS A 82 19.20 0.38 -4.33
C CYS A 82 18.98 -1.09 -4.73
N PRO A 83 18.01 -1.44 -5.62
CA PRO A 83 17.80 -2.82 -6.04
C PRO A 83 19.01 -3.48 -6.72
N ARG A 84 19.95 -2.69 -7.26
CA ARG A 84 21.17 -3.19 -7.94
C ARG A 84 22.34 -3.42 -7.01
N LEU A 85 22.18 -3.10 -5.72
CA LEU A 85 23.25 -3.07 -4.73
C LEU A 85 22.89 -4.04 -3.61
N ILE A 86 23.68 -5.11 -3.46
CA ILE A 86 23.39 -6.22 -2.53
C ILE A 86 23.14 -5.73 -1.10
N THR A 87 23.96 -4.80 -0.59
CA THR A 87 23.81 -4.27 0.77
C THR A 87 22.49 -3.51 0.96
N CYS A 88 22.09 -2.71 -0.04
CA CYS A 88 20.88 -1.93 0.01
C CYS A 88 19.63 -2.80 -0.22
N SER A 89 19.65 -3.68 -1.22
CA SER A 89 18.53 -4.58 -1.52
C SER A 89 18.25 -5.56 -0.40
N SER A 90 19.29 -6.12 0.24
CA SER A 90 19.13 -7.06 1.36
C SER A 90 18.51 -6.39 2.59
N CYS A 91 18.83 -5.11 2.79
CA CYS A 91 18.24 -4.29 3.85
C CYS A 91 16.76 -3.96 3.59
N LEU A 92 16.31 -3.89 2.33
CA LEU A 92 14.90 -3.66 1.98
C LEU A 92 14.05 -4.92 2.06
N LEU A 93 14.65 -6.11 1.90
CA LEU A 93 13.93 -7.38 1.83
C LEU A 93 12.97 -7.60 3.02
N PRO A 94 13.37 -7.38 4.29
CA PRO A 94 12.45 -7.48 5.42
C PRO A 94 11.31 -6.46 5.40
N CYS A 95 11.55 -5.28 4.81
CA CYS A 95 10.59 -4.18 4.81
C CYS A 95 9.37 -4.43 3.92
N ASP A 96 9.46 -5.39 3.01
CA ASP A 96 8.38 -5.78 2.10
C ASP A 96 7.65 -7.06 2.55
N LEU A 97 8.00 -7.63 3.72
CA LEU A 97 7.37 -8.85 4.25
C LEU A 97 6.02 -8.59 4.92
N ASP A 98 5.12 -9.56 4.78
CA ASP A 98 3.80 -9.49 5.38
C ASP A 98 3.85 -9.63 6.92
N PRO A 99 3.03 -8.86 7.68
CA PRO A 99 3.01 -8.90 9.13
C PRO A 99 2.79 -10.29 9.78
N PRO A 100 1.89 -11.18 9.27
CA PRO A 100 1.70 -12.50 9.85
C PRO A 100 2.96 -13.35 9.82
N LEU A 101 3.78 -13.18 8.78
CA LEU A 101 5.09 -13.82 8.71
C LEU A 101 5.94 -13.27 9.85
N LEU A 102 6.08 -11.95 9.98
CA LEU A 102 6.95 -11.28 10.97
C LEU A 102 6.61 -11.57 12.44
N LEU A 103 5.32 -11.72 12.76
CA LEU A 103 4.84 -11.94 14.13
C LEU A 103 4.91 -13.41 14.58
N SER A 104 4.99 -14.35 13.64
CA SER A 104 5.21 -15.77 13.96
C SER A 104 6.67 -15.98 14.38
N ASN A 105 6.89 -15.95 15.69
CA ASN A 105 8.20 -16.08 16.30
C ASN A 105 8.76 -17.49 16.02
N LYS A 106 9.54 -17.62 14.92
CA LYS A 106 10.77 -18.45 14.78
C LYS A 106 11.24 -18.64 13.33
N GLN A 107 10.44 -18.42 12.27
CA GLN A 107 10.83 -18.90 10.91
C GLN A 107 10.52 -18.04 9.68
N SER A 108 10.17 -16.77 9.82
CA SER A 108 9.89 -15.93 8.64
C SER A 108 11.05 -15.02 8.24
N CYS A 109 11.26 -13.93 8.97
CA CYS A 109 12.20 -12.88 8.60
C CYS A 109 13.63 -13.22 8.99
N GLN A 110 13.84 -13.80 10.18
CA GLN A 110 15.16 -14.23 10.60
C GLN A 110 15.66 -15.40 9.75
N ALA A 111 14.78 -16.33 9.36
CA ALA A 111 15.15 -17.41 8.43
C ALA A 111 15.59 -16.86 7.05
N ILE A 112 14.84 -15.90 6.50
CA ILE A 112 15.20 -15.23 5.24
C ILE A 112 16.57 -14.55 5.35
N CYS A 113 16.83 -13.80 6.42
CA CYS A 113 18.10 -13.10 6.57
C CYS A 113 19.28 -14.02 6.93
N SER A 114 19.07 -15.03 7.77
CA SER A 114 20.12 -15.99 8.15
C SER A 114 20.55 -16.88 6.98
N ALA A 115 19.64 -17.22 6.06
CA ALA A 115 19.99 -17.93 4.84
C ALA A 115 20.94 -17.10 3.95
N LEU A 116 20.77 -15.78 3.93
CA LEU A 116 21.61 -14.86 3.16
C LEU A 116 22.94 -14.54 3.86
N LYS A 117 23.03 -14.67 5.18
CA LYS A 117 24.19 -14.27 6.01
C LYS A 117 24.60 -12.80 5.81
N ILE A 118 23.62 -11.91 5.60
CA ILE A 118 23.84 -10.47 5.36
C ILE A 118 23.37 -9.67 6.58
N VAL A 119 24.31 -8.97 7.22
CA VAL A 119 24.09 -8.23 8.48
C VAL A 119 23.01 -7.15 8.33
N GLU A 120 22.98 -6.46 7.18
CA GLU A 120 22.02 -5.40 6.93
C GLU A 120 20.57 -5.92 6.85
N CYS A 121 20.37 -7.16 6.38
CA CYS A 121 19.06 -7.81 6.39
C CYS A 121 18.60 -8.07 7.83
N GLU A 122 19.47 -8.65 8.66
CA GLU A 122 19.17 -8.96 10.06
C GLU A 122 18.82 -7.71 10.86
N GLN A 123 19.56 -6.61 10.66
CA GLN A 123 19.27 -5.34 11.31
C GLN A 123 17.90 -4.76 10.91
N SER A 124 17.55 -4.80 9.61
CA SER A 124 16.23 -4.38 9.15
C SER A 124 15.12 -5.27 9.69
N CYS A 125 15.39 -6.57 9.83
CA CYS A 125 14.45 -7.54 10.38
C CYS A 125 14.11 -7.25 11.85
N ILE A 126 15.15 -7.04 12.68
CA ILE A 126 14.98 -6.68 14.09
C ILE A 126 14.23 -5.35 14.21
N PHE A 127 14.54 -4.38 13.34
CA PHE A 127 13.88 -3.08 13.36
C PHE A 127 12.39 -3.18 13.01
N ILE A 128 12.02 -3.89 11.94
CA ILE A 128 10.62 -3.97 11.57
C ILE A 128 9.81 -4.75 12.61
N GLN A 129 10.39 -5.78 13.24
CA GLN A 129 9.75 -6.50 14.34
C GLN A 129 9.49 -5.60 15.55
N SER A 130 10.42 -4.71 15.90
CA SER A 130 10.23 -3.79 17.03
C SER A 130 9.12 -2.76 16.76
N LEU A 131 8.98 -2.29 15.52
CA LEU A 131 7.87 -1.40 15.12
C LEU A 131 6.49 -2.08 15.30
N TYR A 132 6.36 -3.34 14.88
CA TYR A 132 5.12 -4.09 15.05
C TYR A 132 4.79 -4.36 16.53
N GLN A 133 5.80 -4.69 17.35
CA GLN A 133 5.62 -4.87 18.79
C GLN A 133 5.14 -3.58 19.47
N GLN A 134 5.72 -2.43 19.10
CA GLN A 134 5.28 -1.13 19.60
C GLN A 134 3.83 -0.83 19.21
N GLN A 135 3.44 -1.12 17.97
CA GLN A 135 2.06 -0.94 17.51
C GLN A 135 1.07 -1.84 18.26
N ALA A 136 1.41 -3.12 18.48
CA ALA A 136 0.58 -4.05 19.22
C ALA A 136 0.35 -3.61 20.67
N ASN A 137 1.42 -3.21 21.36
CA ASN A 137 1.34 -2.67 22.74
C ASN A 137 0.45 -1.42 22.82
N CYS A 138 0.42 -0.65 21.73
CA CYS A 138 -0.40 0.53 21.67
C CYS A 138 -1.89 0.27 21.49
N LEU A 139 -2.25 -0.76 20.76
CA LEU A 139 -3.64 -1.20 20.62
C LEU A 139 -4.19 -1.76 21.95
N THR A 140 -3.32 -2.33 22.79
CA THR A 140 -3.68 -2.87 24.11
C THR A 140 -3.68 -1.82 25.23
N GLY A 141 -3.54 -0.53 24.92
CA GLY A 141 -3.57 0.56 25.90
C GLY A 141 -2.28 0.76 26.70
N ASN A 142 -1.27 -0.10 26.50
CA ASN A 142 0.03 -0.05 27.15
C ASN A 142 1.07 0.68 26.27
N CYS A 143 0.67 1.80 25.67
CA CYS A 143 1.59 2.66 24.93
C CYS A 143 2.55 3.35 25.92
N HIS A 144 3.79 2.88 26.01
CA HIS A 144 4.92 3.78 26.28
C HIS A 144 5.27 4.54 24.98
N LEU A 145 4.32 5.30 24.43
CA LEU A 145 4.62 6.22 23.34
C LEU A 145 5.44 7.37 23.94
N CYS A 146 6.75 7.33 23.70
CA CYS A 146 7.72 8.35 24.09
C CYS A 146 7.84 8.63 25.60
N SER A 147 8.34 7.65 26.36
CA SER A 147 8.80 7.89 27.75
C SER A 147 10.20 8.52 27.85
N SER A 148 10.75 9.05 26.76
CA SER A 148 11.97 9.87 26.78
C SER A 148 11.76 11.14 25.95
N SER A 149 11.72 12.28 26.64
CA SER A 149 11.33 13.62 26.20
C SER A 149 12.13 14.25 25.05
N ASN A 150 13.03 13.53 24.38
CA ASN A 150 13.95 14.10 23.40
C ASN A 150 13.75 13.61 21.95
N ASP A 151 13.05 12.50 21.71
CA ASP A 151 12.94 11.90 20.36
C ASP A 151 11.58 12.12 19.67
N CYS A 152 10.51 12.40 20.42
CA CYS A 152 9.19 12.76 19.88
C CYS A 152 9.12 14.23 19.36
N SER A 153 10.20 15.00 19.51
CA SER A 153 10.23 16.45 19.29
C SER A 153 10.21 16.87 17.81
N LYS A 154 10.39 15.92 16.89
CA LYS A 154 10.25 16.16 15.44
C LYS A 154 8.95 15.56 14.95
N LYS A 155 7.83 16.27 15.18
CA LYS A 155 6.58 15.97 14.48
C LYS A 155 6.83 16.06 12.98
N ILE A 156 6.70 14.93 12.28
CA ILE A 156 6.84 14.89 10.83
C ILE A 156 5.68 15.72 10.25
N PRO A 157 5.99 16.75 9.44
CA PRO A 157 4.95 17.65 8.96
C PRO A 157 3.96 16.91 8.06
N GLN A 158 2.68 17.09 8.37
CA GLN A 158 1.59 16.51 7.60
C GLN A 158 1.55 17.10 6.18
N PRO A 159 1.43 16.27 5.13
CA PRO A 159 1.16 16.75 3.78
C PRO A 159 -0.18 17.51 3.71
N TYR A 160 -0.24 18.56 2.89
CA TYR A 160 -1.44 19.40 2.76
C TYR A 160 -1.71 19.78 1.31
N ASN A 161 -2.89 20.35 1.04
CA ASN A 161 -3.34 20.73 -0.31
C ASN A 161 -3.21 19.59 -1.33
N VAL A 162 -3.66 18.38 -0.97
CA VAL A 162 -3.64 17.23 -1.86
C VAL A 162 -4.67 17.44 -2.98
N THR A 163 -4.21 17.33 -4.23
CA THR A 163 -5.04 17.49 -5.43
C THR A 163 -4.88 16.30 -6.36
N ALA A 164 -6.00 15.87 -6.95
CA ALA A 164 -6.07 14.79 -7.93
C ALA A 164 -6.45 15.33 -9.30
N ILE A 165 -5.65 15.01 -10.31
CA ILE A 165 -5.85 15.47 -11.69
C ILE A 165 -5.77 14.26 -12.60
N GLU A 166 -6.79 14.05 -13.43
CA GLU A 166 -6.75 13.02 -14.45
C GLU A 166 -5.66 13.30 -15.49
N ARG A 167 -4.96 12.26 -15.93
CA ARG A 167 -4.10 12.33 -17.10
C ARG A 167 -4.82 11.73 -18.30
N LYS A 168 -4.64 12.31 -19.48
CA LYS A 168 -5.16 11.83 -20.78
C LYS A 168 -4.80 10.37 -21.10
N SER A 169 -3.81 9.78 -20.43
CA SER A 169 -3.35 8.41 -20.65
C SER A 169 -4.09 7.42 -19.73
N ARG A 170 -4.65 6.36 -20.32
CA ARG A 170 -5.15 5.10 -19.71
C ARG A 170 -5.29 5.13 -18.18
N ARG A 171 -6.46 5.56 -17.67
CA ARG A 171 -6.85 5.34 -16.26
C ARG A 171 -5.83 5.84 -15.23
N THR A 172 -5.18 6.96 -15.52
CA THR A 172 -4.05 7.45 -14.73
C THR A 172 -4.42 8.75 -14.01
N VAL A 173 -4.15 8.80 -12.71
CA VAL A 173 -4.33 10.00 -11.87
C VAL A 173 -2.96 10.52 -11.46
N ARG A 174 -2.77 11.83 -11.60
CA ARG A 174 -1.65 12.55 -11.02
C ARG A 174 -2.10 13.17 -9.71
N LEU A 175 -1.45 12.76 -8.62
CA LEU A 175 -1.55 13.42 -7.33
C LEU A 175 -0.43 14.44 -7.17
N LYS A 176 -0.75 15.57 -6.56
CA LYS A 176 0.20 16.58 -6.09
C LYS A 176 -0.20 17.01 -4.68
N TRP A 177 0.78 17.31 -3.85
CA TRP A 177 0.56 17.86 -2.52
C TRP A 177 1.69 18.82 -2.17
N ASN A 178 1.49 19.59 -1.10
CA ASN A 178 2.52 20.40 -0.50
C ASN A 178 3.07 19.69 0.73
N SER A 179 4.36 19.90 0.99
CA SER A 179 5.05 19.41 2.18
C SER A 179 5.92 20.52 2.72
N HIS A 180 5.94 20.67 4.05
CA HIS A 180 6.92 21.54 4.69
C HIS A 180 8.33 20.98 4.41
N HIS A 181 9.28 21.87 4.16
CA HIS A 181 10.57 21.51 3.58
C HIS A 181 11.43 20.66 4.52
N MET A 182 11.57 19.39 4.16
CA MET A 182 12.62 18.48 4.63
C MET A 182 13.40 17.87 3.44
N ILE A 183 13.31 18.54 2.29
CA ILE A 183 13.84 18.04 1.01
C ILE A 183 15.37 17.87 1.14
N ASN A 184 15.85 16.67 0.81
CA ASN A 184 17.26 16.26 0.78
C ASN A 184 17.99 16.05 2.12
N MET A 185 17.40 16.38 3.28
CA MET A 185 18.02 16.09 4.58
C MET A 185 17.90 14.62 4.96
N GLU A 186 16.72 14.03 4.75
CA GLU A 186 16.44 12.62 5.06
C GLU A 186 15.51 11.99 4.01
N PRO A 187 15.49 10.65 3.86
CA PRO A 187 14.60 10.01 2.91
C PRO A 187 13.17 10.09 3.46
N ILE A 188 12.31 10.78 2.70
CA ILE A 188 10.87 10.88 3.01
C ILE A 188 10.13 9.99 2.02
N PHE A 189 9.35 9.06 2.56
CA PHE A 189 8.41 8.24 1.83
C PHE A 189 7.02 8.84 1.98
N TYR A 190 6.30 8.97 0.88
CA TYR A 190 4.90 9.36 0.89
C TYR A 190 4.05 8.14 0.62
N VAL A 191 3.27 7.75 1.62
CA VAL A 191 2.33 6.64 1.54
C VAL A 191 0.97 7.19 1.13
N ILE A 192 0.43 6.66 0.04
CA ILE A 192 -0.82 7.12 -0.56
C ILE A 192 -1.85 6.02 -0.42
N GLU A 193 -2.98 6.41 0.15
CA GLU A 193 -4.16 5.56 0.22
C GLU A 193 -5.30 6.13 -0.60
N ALA A 194 -6.15 5.23 -1.10
CA ALA A 194 -7.40 5.58 -1.75
C ALA A 194 -8.60 4.94 -1.07
N GLN A 195 -9.71 5.63 -1.14
CA GLN A 195 -11.03 5.13 -0.78
C GLN A 195 -11.94 5.41 -1.97
N TRP A 196 -12.67 4.38 -2.42
CA TRP A 196 -13.71 4.53 -3.41
C TRP A 196 -15.10 4.61 -2.78
N ILE A 197 -15.98 5.33 -3.46
CA ILE A 197 -17.37 5.58 -3.12
C ILE A 197 -18.21 5.30 -4.37
N LEU A 198 -19.26 4.51 -4.24
CA LEU A 198 -20.27 4.35 -5.31
C LEU A 198 -21.34 5.44 -5.18
N PRO A 199 -21.83 5.99 -6.30
CA PRO A 199 -22.96 6.91 -6.28
C PRO A 199 -24.18 6.22 -5.70
N GLN A 200 -24.98 6.97 -4.96
CA GLN A 200 -26.26 6.54 -4.43
C GLN A 200 -27.11 6.00 -5.60
N THR A 201 -27.57 4.75 -5.47
CA THR A 201 -28.52 4.14 -6.41
C THR A 201 -29.88 4.18 -5.74
N ASP A 202 -30.95 4.44 -6.51
CA ASP A 202 -32.32 4.62 -5.99
C ASP A 202 -32.84 3.45 -5.13
N VAL A 203 -32.16 2.30 -5.18
CA VAL A 203 -32.55 1.06 -4.50
C VAL A 203 -31.90 0.90 -3.11
N ASN A 204 -30.85 1.66 -2.77
CA ASN A 204 -30.19 1.59 -1.46
C ASN A 204 -29.82 2.99 -0.96
N GLN A 205 -30.37 3.39 0.19
CA GLN A 205 -30.25 4.73 0.76
C GLN A 205 -28.85 5.09 1.30
N TYR A 206 -27.86 4.21 1.22
CA TYR A 206 -26.51 4.42 1.78
C TYR A 206 -25.44 4.42 0.68
N GLU A 207 -24.53 5.41 0.72
CA GLU A 207 -23.30 5.38 -0.08
C GLU A 207 -22.45 4.17 0.32
N LEU A 208 -22.16 3.28 -0.65
CA LEU A 208 -21.19 2.21 -0.43
C LEU A 208 -19.78 2.81 -0.46
N VAL A 209 -19.19 2.91 0.73
CA VAL A 209 -17.85 3.46 0.95
C VAL A 209 -16.89 2.33 1.34
N SER A 210 -15.81 2.17 0.58
CA SER A 210 -14.77 1.20 0.91
C SER A 210 -13.90 1.63 2.10
N LYS A 211 -13.15 0.69 2.68
CA LYS A 211 -12.05 1.03 3.61
C LYS A 211 -10.91 1.69 2.81
N TRP A 212 -10.21 2.65 3.42
CA TRP A 212 -8.96 3.20 2.87
C TRP A 212 -7.96 2.09 2.57
N GLY A 213 -7.40 2.01 1.37
CA GLY A 213 -6.40 0.99 1.02
C GLY A 213 -5.14 1.61 0.45
N PHE A 214 -3.99 0.97 0.70
CA PHE A 214 -2.71 1.34 0.09
C PHE A 214 -2.81 1.27 -1.43
N VAL A 215 -2.28 2.31 -2.10
CA VAL A 215 -2.26 2.38 -3.56
C VAL A 215 -0.85 2.59 -4.09
N LYS A 216 -0.07 3.44 -3.43
CA LYS A 216 1.26 3.78 -3.92
C LYS A 216 2.15 4.36 -2.82
N GLU A 217 3.44 4.12 -2.98
CA GLU A 217 4.52 4.76 -2.25
C GLU A 217 5.35 5.63 -3.23
N GLU A 218 5.80 6.81 -2.79
CA GLU A 218 6.67 7.69 -3.58
C GLU A 218 7.77 8.31 -2.70
N VAL A 219 9.02 8.37 -3.21
CA VAL A 219 10.18 8.87 -2.46
C VAL A 219 10.47 10.32 -2.81
N SER A 220 10.48 11.18 -1.78
CA SER A 220 10.96 12.58 -1.77
C SER A 220 10.27 13.57 -2.71
N HIS A 221 9.40 13.12 -3.61
CA HIS A 221 8.64 13.98 -4.50
C HIS A 221 7.23 14.19 -3.95
N ALA A 222 6.80 15.45 -3.85
CA ALA A 222 5.44 15.81 -3.44
C ALA A 222 4.41 15.64 -4.58
N LYS A 223 4.59 14.59 -5.38
CA LYS A 223 3.75 14.24 -6.53
C LYS A 223 3.86 12.74 -6.79
N ALA A 224 2.74 12.11 -7.13
CA ALA A 224 2.72 10.71 -7.54
C ALA A 224 1.86 10.52 -8.79
N ILE A 225 2.16 9.45 -9.53
CA ILE A 225 1.36 9.00 -10.66
C ILE A 225 0.82 7.62 -10.32
N ILE A 226 -0.50 7.52 -10.20
CA ILE A 226 -1.21 6.26 -9.98
C ILE A 226 -1.78 5.82 -11.33
N ARG A 227 -1.44 4.61 -11.75
CA ARG A 227 -1.89 4.01 -13.01
C ARG A 227 -2.98 2.99 -12.73
N ASN A 228 -3.75 2.63 -13.76
CA ASN A 228 -4.74 1.56 -13.72
C ASN A 228 -5.81 1.72 -12.63
N ILE A 229 -6.20 2.97 -12.31
CA ILE A 229 -7.35 3.20 -11.43
C ILE A 229 -8.61 2.69 -12.13
N GLN A 230 -9.38 1.86 -11.42
CA GLN A 230 -10.63 1.29 -11.90
C GLN A 230 -11.61 2.39 -12.35
N ARG A 231 -12.25 2.21 -13.52
CA ARG A 231 -13.14 3.21 -14.15
C ARG A 231 -14.59 3.11 -13.68
N ASP A 232 -14.84 2.29 -12.67
CA ASP A 232 -16.11 1.58 -12.55
C ASP A 232 -17.21 2.42 -11.85
N ASN A 233 -17.56 3.57 -12.43
CA ASN A 233 -18.54 4.52 -11.88
C ASN A 233 -18.23 4.93 -10.43
N ARG A 234 -16.98 4.83 -10.00
CA ARG A 234 -16.53 5.12 -8.64
C ARG A 234 -15.96 6.52 -8.53
N TRP A 235 -16.30 7.18 -7.43
CA TRP A 235 -15.61 8.36 -6.96
C TRP A 235 -14.47 7.92 -6.04
N TYR A 236 -13.31 8.53 -6.21
CA TYR A 236 -12.12 8.25 -5.41
C TYR A 236 -11.79 9.45 -4.54
N LYS A 237 -11.44 9.19 -3.29
CA LYS A 237 -10.75 10.12 -2.40
C LYS A 237 -9.34 9.58 -2.18
N PHE A 238 -8.36 10.47 -2.15
CA PHE A 238 -6.96 10.13 -1.87
C PHE A 238 -6.49 10.86 -0.63
N ARG A 239 -5.64 10.22 0.17
CA ARG A 239 -4.95 10.84 1.31
C ARG A 239 -3.48 10.43 1.32
N VAL A 240 -2.63 11.27 1.88
CA VAL A 240 -1.17 11.08 1.86
C VAL A 240 -0.59 11.26 3.25
N ALA A 241 0.27 10.35 3.68
CA ALA A 241 1.09 10.50 4.89
C ALA A 241 2.57 10.60 4.50
N ALA A 242 3.34 11.38 5.27
CA ALA A 242 4.79 11.44 5.15
C ALA A 242 5.43 10.48 6.16
N VAL A 243 6.45 9.75 5.75
CA VAL A 243 7.12 8.73 6.54
C VAL A 243 8.62 8.94 6.48
N THR A 244 9.28 8.88 7.62
CA THR A 244 10.72 8.98 7.77
C THR A 244 11.20 7.81 8.62
N ARG A 245 12.50 7.68 8.86
CA ARG A 245 13.02 6.63 9.75
C ARG A 245 12.54 6.75 11.20
N TYR A 246 12.14 7.95 11.60
CA TYR A 246 11.73 8.27 12.98
C TYR A 246 10.24 8.03 13.24
N GLY A 247 9.43 7.88 12.19
CA GLY A 247 7.99 7.67 12.31
C GLY A 247 7.25 8.13 11.07
N TYR A 248 5.96 8.43 11.24
CA TYR A 248 5.11 8.95 10.18
C TYR A 248 4.20 10.09 10.67
N SER A 249 3.79 10.95 9.75
CA SER A 249 2.78 11.98 10.00
C SER A 249 1.38 11.36 10.00
N PRO A 250 0.37 12.03 10.58
CA PRO A 250 -1.02 11.77 10.24
C PRO A 250 -1.24 11.85 8.73
N PHE A 251 -2.25 11.13 8.22
CA PHE A 251 -2.69 11.30 6.84
C PHE A 251 -3.26 12.70 6.62
N SER A 252 -3.00 13.29 5.46
CA SER A 252 -3.57 14.56 5.02
C SER A 252 -5.10 14.57 5.03
N ILE A 253 -5.68 15.77 4.99
CA ILE A 253 -7.07 15.93 4.54
C ILE A 253 -7.18 15.31 3.14
N SER A 254 -8.25 14.54 2.92
CA SER A 254 -8.44 13.84 1.64
C SER A 254 -8.73 14.81 0.50
N THR A 255 -8.41 14.40 -0.73
CA THR A 255 -8.85 15.13 -1.92
C THR A 255 -10.36 15.27 -1.97
N LYS A 256 -10.85 16.28 -2.70
CA LYS A 256 -12.25 16.28 -3.16
C LYS A 256 -12.54 14.97 -3.94
N PRO A 257 -13.78 14.45 -3.89
CA PRO A 257 -14.17 13.29 -4.69
C PRO A 257 -13.76 13.50 -6.15
N PHE A 258 -12.99 12.54 -6.67
CA PHE A 258 -12.44 12.57 -8.01
C PHE A 258 -12.98 11.37 -8.80
N ARG A 259 -13.45 11.62 -10.02
CA ARG A 259 -13.92 10.56 -10.91
C ARG A 259 -13.17 10.65 -12.24
N LEU A 260 -12.74 9.50 -12.76
CA LEU A 260 -12.13 9.42 -14.08
C LEU A 260 -13.18 9.72 -15.15
N THR A 261 -12.78 10.48 -16.17
CA THR A 261 -13.61 10.79 -17.32
C THR A 261 -13.85 9.51 -18.12
N ASN A 262 -15.11 9.16 -18.30
CA ASN A 262 -15.50 8.02 -19.13
C ASN A 262 -15.23 8.38 -20.60
N GLN A 263 -14.05 8.04 -21.13
CA GLN A 263 -13.93 7.82 -22.57
C GLN A 263 -14.79 6.58 -22.88
N SER A 264 -15.96 6.83 -23.46
CA SER A 264 -17.04 5.91 -23.81
C SER A 264 -16.61 4.48 -24.11
N HIS A 265 -17.34 3.49 -23.59
CA HIS A 265 -17.97 2.37 -24.32
C HIS A 265 -18.92 1.69 -23.32
N THR A 266 -20.23 1.77 -23.58
CA THR A 266 -21.37 0.98 -23.03
C THR A 266 -21.24 0.35 -21.63
N LEU A 267 -22.22 0.57 -20.74
CA LEU A 267 -22.32 -0.07 -19.40
C LEU A 267 -22.08 -1.59 -19.43
N SER A 268 -22.38 -2.25 -20.55
CA SER A 268 -22.16 -3.69 -20.79
C SER A 268 -20.68 -4.12 -20.72
N SER A 269 -19.72 -3.23 -21.01
CA SER A 269 -18.28 -3.55 -20.91
C SER A 269 -17.68 -3.36 -19.51
N MET A 270 -18.47 -2.90 -18.53
CA MET A 270 -18.02 -2.52 -17.18
C MET A 270 -18.34 -3.55 -16.10
N ILE A 271 -19.17 -4.56 -16.39
CA ILE A 271 -19.52 -5.63 -15.44
C ILE A 271 -18.73 -6.86 -15.86
N ASP A 272 -17.79 -7.28 -15.01
CA ASP A 272 -17.11 -8.57 -15.23
C ASP A 272 -18.15 -9.70 -15.25
N PRO A 273 -18.08 -10.63 -16.22
CA PRO A 273 -19.00 -11.76 -16.24
C PRO A 273 -18.82 -12.63 -14.98
N PRO A 274 -19.88 -13.32 -14.53
CA PRO A 274 -19.77 -14.27 -13.42
C PRO A 274 -18.68 -15.32 -13.71
N ARG A 275 -17.85 -15.60 -12.72
CA ARG A 275 -16.67 -16.48 -12.84
C ARG A 275 -16.96 -17.85 -12.24
N ASN A 276 -16.22 -18.88 -12.64
CA ASN A 276 -16.32 -20.24 -12.10
C ASN A 276 -17.74 -20.84 -12.16
N PHE A 277 -18.41 -20.68 -13.31
CA PHE A 277 -19.69 -21.34 -13.55
C PHE A 277 -19.50 -22.86 -13.57
N SER A 278 -20.24 -23.56 -12.72
CA SER A 278 -20.21 -25.03 -12.63
C SER A 278 -21.54 -25.60 -12.13
N ILE A 279 -21.79 -26.86 -12.46
CA ILE A 279 -22.91 -27.63 -11.92
C ILE A 279 -22.46 -28.23 -10.60
N LYS A 280 -23.18 -27.95 -9.52
CA LYS A 280 -22.89 -28.53 -8.19
C LYS A 280 -23.42 -29.95 -8.09
N GLU A 281 -24.67 -30.14 -8.50
CA GLU A 281 -25.39 -31.39 -8.43
C GLU A 281 -26.50 -31.40 -9.47
N TYR A 282 -26.86 -32.59 -9.94
CA TYR A 282 -28.07 -32.82 -10.71
C TYR A 282 -28.79 -34.05 -10.17
N GLN A 283 -30.12 -33.99 -10.13
CA GLN A 283 -30.97 -35.09 -9.70
C GLN A 283 -31.93 -35.42 -10.84
N LEU A 284 -31.89 -36.67 -11.29
CA LEU A 284 -32.77 -37.18 -12.32
C LEU A 284 -33.96 -37.87 -11.66
N ASN A 285 -35.13 -37.26 -11.76
CA ASN A 285 -36.39 -37.89 -11.42
C ASN A 285 -37.02 -38.47 -12.68
N SER A 286 -38.01 -39.34 -12.52
CA SER A 286 -38.63 -40.13 -13.60
C SER A 286 -39.11 -39.33 -14.82
N ASN A 287 -39.37 -38.03 -14.71
CA ASN A 287 -39.70 -37.14 -15.83
C ASN A 287 -39.11 -35.72 -15.74
N THR A 288 -38.28 -35.43 -14.74
CA THR A 288 -37.73 -34.08 -14.51
C THR A 288 -36.28 -34.15 -14.07
N MET A 289 -35.47 -33.18 -14.50
CA MET A 289 -34.09 -33.04 -14.07
C MET A 289 -33.94 -31.74 -13.29
N ASN A 290 -33.53 -31.85 -12.03
CA ASN A 290 -33.18 -30.70 -11.20
C ASN A 290 -31.67 -30.48 -11.31
N ILE A 291 -31.25 -29.26 -11.62
CA ILE A 291 -29.83 -28.87 -11.75
C ILE A 291 -29.56 -27.71 -10.79
N THR A 292 -28.55 -27.85 -9.93
CA THR A 292 -28.09 -26.76 -9.06
C THR A 292 -26.81 -26.15 -9.65
N LEU A 293 -26.88 -24.87 -10.02
CA LEU A 293 -25.78 -24.12 -10.64
C LEU A 293 -25.07 -23.23 -9.61
N ILE A 294 -23.75 -23.07 -9.72
CA ILE A 294 -22.94 -22.17 -8.89
C ILE A 294 -22.05 -21.32 -9.77
N TRP A 295 -21.87 -20.05 -9.38
CA TRP A 295 -20.88 -19.15 -9.93
C TRP A 295 -20.45 -18.12 -8.87
N LEU A 296 -19.30 -17.52 -9.09
CA LEU A 296 -18.84 -16.35 -8.35
C LEU A 296 -19.53 -15.10 -8.89
N LYS A 297 -20.23 -14.40 -8.01
CA LYS A 297 -20.86 -13.12 -8.33
C LYS A 297 -19.81 -12.10 -8.80
N PRO A 298 -20.17 -11.22 -9.75
CA PRO A 298 -19.35 -10.04 -10.05
C PRO A 298 -19.16 -9.16 -8.81
N ASP A 299 -18.11 -8.36 -8.83
CA ASP A 299 -17.83 -7.40 -7.75
C ASP A 299 -18.83 -6.22 -7.77
N PHE A 300 -19.68 -6.13 -8.79
CA PHE A 300 -20.71 -5.11 -8.98
C PHE A 300 -22.12 -5.64 -8.66
N PRO A 301 -23.01 -4.79 -8.12
CA PRO A 301 -24.42 -5.13 -7.99
C PRO A 301 -25.03 -5.32 -9.39
N VAL A 302 -25.66 -6.47 -9.60
CA VAL A 302 -26.36 -6.83 -10.83
C VAL A 302 -27.84 -7.01 -10.52
N HIS A 303 -28.71 -6.58 -11.45
CA HIS A 303 -30.17 -6.71 -11.28
C HIS A 303 -30.65 -8.16 -11.38
N GLY A 304 -29.91 -9.01 -12.12
CA GLY A 304 -30.24 -10.42 -12.31
C GLY A 304 -29.20 -11.10 -13.18
N TYR A 305 -29.25 -12.43 -13.19
CA TYR A 305 -28.44 -13.27 -14.08
C TYR A 305 -29.34 -13.86 -15.14
N GLN A 306 -28.85 -13.87 -16.38
CA GLN A 306 -29.51 -14.59 -17.47
C GLN A 306 -28.72 -15.87 -17.71
N VAL A 307 -29.40 -17.01 -17.54
CA VAL A 307 -28.84 -18.35 -17.73
C VAL A 307 -29.53 -18.93 -18.96
N TRP A 308 -28.73 -19.38 -19.92
CA TRP A 308 -29.17 -19.97 -21.18
C TRP A 308 -28.65 -21.39 -21.29
#